data_AF-A0A1M4MI21-F1
#
_entry.id   AF-A0A1M4MI21-F1
#
_cell.length_a   1.000
_cell.length_b   1.000
_cell.length_c   1.000
_cell.angle_alpha   90.00
_cell.angle_beta   90.00
_cell.angle_gamma   90.00
#
_symmetry.space_group_name_H-M   'P 1'
#
loop_
_entity.id
_entity.type
_entity.pdbx_description
1 polymer ?
#
loop_
_entity_poly.entity_id
_entity_poly.type
_entity_poly.pdbx_seq_one_letter_code
_entity_poly.pdbx_strand_id
1 'polypeptide(L)'
;MDEVITGCDNPLFMGPTVKLDLTTILQATGELQHFLDLGAARLRAEGALPEEASEELIFSMADELEEHLRTMRDRQGSASIGDLRVWTRAWIDDRQEKLARNPSQGGNRG
;
A
#
# COMPACT_ATOMS: atom_id res chain seq x y z
N MET A 1 -27.17 23.35 -15.92
CA MET A 1 -25.98 23.85 -15.17
C MET A 1 -25.09 22.64 -15.08
N ASP A 2 -24.36 22.40 -16.16
CA ASP A 2 -23.52 21.23 -16.37
C ASP A 2 -22.07 21.71 -16.45
N GLU A 3 -21.22 21.00 -15.69
CA GLU A 3 -19.78 20.79 -15.92
C GLU A 3 -18.90 22.06 -15.89
N VAL A 4 -17.64 22.12 -15.44
CA VAL A 4 -16.50 21.21 -15.51
C VAL A 4 -15.36 21.95 -14.80
N ILE A 5 -14.85 21.52 -13.64
CA ILE A 5 -13.49 21.83 -13.13
C ILE A 5 -13.18 20.74 -12.08
N THR A 6 -12.35 19.73 -12.37
CA THR A 6 -10.89 19.82 -12.24
C THR A 6 -10.24 18.74 -13.12
N GLY A 7 -9.24 19.15 -13.90
CA GLY A 7 -8.57 18.36 -14.93
C GLY A 7 -7.96 17.05 -14.43
N CYS A 8 -8.40 15.96 -15.03
CA CYS A 8 -7.60 14.74 -15.18
C CYS A 8 -6.72 14.89 -16.42
N ASP A 9 -5.75 15.81 -16.38
CA ASP A 9 -4.60 15.77 -17.28
C ASP A 9 -3.50 15.01 -16.53
N ASN A 10 -3.35 13.73 -16.85
CA ASN A 10 -2.15 12.99 -16.46
C ASN A 10 -1.62 12.30 -17.72
N PRO A 11 -0.72 12.95 -18.48
CA PRO A 11 -0.09 12.36 -19.64
C PRO A 11 1.13 11.59 -19.16
N LEU A 12 0.92 10.41 -18.55
CA LEU A 12 2.02 9.52 -18.15
C LEU A 12 2.07 8.29 -19.05
N PHE A 13 2.22 8.55 -20.35
CA PHE A 13 2.92 7.64 -21.26
C PHE A 13 4.38 8.07 -21.31
N MET A 14 5.21 7.53 -20.40
CA MET A 14 6.67 7.57 -20.50
C MET A 14 7.25 6.16 -20.28
N GLY A 15 7.68 5.53 -21.38
CA GLY A 15 8.81 4.58 -21.42
C GLY A 15 8.60 3.14 -20.92
N PRO A 16 9.25 2.13 -21.54
CA PRO A 16 8.95 0.71 -21.35
C PRO A 16 9.69 0.13 -20.13
N THR A 17 9.33 0.59 -18.95
CA THR A 17 9.57 -0.11 -17.69
C THR A 17 8.36 0.20 -16.84
N VAL A 18 7.25 -0.51 -17.07
CA VAL A 18 5.99 -0.28 -16.36
C VAL A 18 6.17 -0.71 -14.90
N LYS A 19 6.85 0.15 -14.12
CA LYS A 19 6.70 0.23 -12.67
C LYS A 19 5.19 0.35 -12.45
N LEU A 20 4.64 -0.58 -11.69
CA LEU A 20 3.28 -0.44 -11.20
C LEU A 20 3.30 0.84 -10.39
N ASP A 21 2.73 1.91 -10.92
CA ASP A 21 2.69 3.20 -10.23
C ASP A 21 1.77 3.04 -9.02
N LEU A 22 2.32 2.49 -7.94
CA LEU A 22 1.60 1.97 -6.78
C LEU A 22 0.70 3.05 -6.20
N THR A 23 1.22 4.27 -6.11
CA THR A 23 0.49 5.46 -5.68
C THR A 23 -0.74 5.72 -6.55
N THR A 24 -0.60 5.60 -7.88
CA THR A 24 -1.72 5.78 -8.82
C THR A 24 -2.74 4.66 -8.70
N ILE A 25 -2.29 3.41 -8.51
CA ILE A 25 -3.17 2.26 -8.32
C ILE A 25 -3.93 2.37 -6.99
N LEU A 26 -3.25 2.74 -5.91
CA LEU A 26 -3.85 2.94 -4.59
C LEU A 26 -4.85 4.10 -4.58
N GLN A 27 -4.57 5.18 -5.31
CA GLN A 27 -5.53 6.27 -5.49
C GLN A 27 -6.73 5.83 -6.32
N ALA A 28 -6.50 5.15 -7.45
CA ALA A 28 -7.56 4.70 -8.35
C ALA A 28 -8.47 3.63 -7.73
N THR A 29 -7.91 2.79 -6.86
CA THR A 29 -8.66 1.76 -6.12
C THR A 29 -9.31 2.31 -4.83
N GLY A 30 -8.88 3.49 -4.37
CA GLY A 30 -9.31 4.08 -3.10
C GLY A 30 -8.66 3.46 -1.86
N GLU A 31 -7.69 2.57 -2.03
CA GLU A 31 -7.05 1.85 -0.91
C GLU A 31 -5.83 2.62 -0.34
N LEU A 32 -5.45 3.78 -0.89
CA LEU A 32 -4.34 4.60 -0.38
C LEU A 32 -4.53 4.93 1.12
N GLN A 33 -5.73 5.33 1.52
CA GLN A 33 -6.00 5.68 2.91
C GLN A 33 -5.87 4.47 3.84
N HIS A 34 -6.27 3.29 3.38
CA HIS A 34 -6.15 2.03 4.15
C HIS A 34 -4.70 1.59 4.31
N PHE A 35 -3.87 1.82 3.29
CA PHE A 35 -2.43 1.59 3.37
C PHE A 35 -1.76 2.52 4.40
N LEU A 36 -2.08 3.81 4.36
CA LEU A 36 -1.55 4.78 5.33
C LEU A 36 -2.01 4.49 6.76
N ASP A 37 -3.27 4.05 6.94
CA ASP A 37 -3.80 3.66 8.24
C ASP A 37 -3.09 2.42 8.81
N LEU A 38 -2.83 1.41 7.97
CA LEU A 38 -2.01 0.24 8.34
C LEU A 38 -0.59 0.65 8.73
N GLY A 39 0.04 1.53 7.96
CA GLY A 39 1.36 2.08 8.27
C GLY A 39 1.37 2.78 9.63
N ALA A 40 0.40 3.65 9.88
CA ALA A 40 0.23 4.33 11.17
C ALA A 40 -0.02 3.35 12.32
N ALA A 41 -0.83 2.30 12.11
CA ALA A 41 -1.06 1.26 13.10
C ALA A 41 0.23 0.50 13.43
N ARG A 42 1.06 0.22 12.42
CA ARG A 42 2.35 -0.45 12.59
C ARG A 42 3.36 0.43 13.31
N LEU A 43 3.42 1.73 13.00
CA LEU A 43 4.22 2.70 13.74
C LEU A 43 3.81 2.76 15.21
N ARG A 44 2.50 2.77 15.50
CA ARG A 44 2.00 2.72 16.88
C ARG A 44 2.39 1.44 17.61
N ALA A 45 2.45 0.30 16.91
CA ALA A 45 2.85 -0.98 17.48
C ALA A 45 4.36 -1.07 17.75
N GLU A 46 5.19 -0.52 16.86
CA GLU A 46 6.65 -0.42 17.04
C GLU A 46 7.03 0.62 18.12
N GLY A 47 6.18 1.62 18.34
CA GLY A 47 6.34 2.63 19.38
C GLY A 47 6.99 3.91 18.86
N ALA A 48 7.79 4.58 19.70
CA ALA A 48 8.47 5.82 19.34
C ALA A 48 9.66 5.53 18.41
N LEU A 49 9.37 5.27 17.14
CA LEU A 49 10.38 5.20 16.09
C LEU A 49 10.86 6.62 15.73
N PRO A 50 12.14 6.80 15.39
CA PRO A 50 12.60 8.03 14.76
C PRO A 50 11.91 8.24 13.40
N GLU A 51 11.83 9.49 12.95
CA GLU A 51 11.16 9.87 11.70
C GLU A 51 11.70 9.09 10.50
N GLU A 52 13.03 8.97 10.39
CA GLU A 52 13.70 8.18 9.34
C GLU A 52 13.24 6.72 9.33
N ALA A 53 13.17 6.06 10.50
CA ALA A 53 12.71 4.67 10.58
C ALA A 53 11.21 4.55 10.27
N SER A 54 10.43 5.60 10.57
CA SER A 54 9.01 5.63 10.24
C SER A 54 8.81 5.73 8.73
N GLU A 55 9.58 6.59 8.06
CA GLU A 55 9.57 6.72 6.60
C GLU A 55 10.06 5.43 5.93
N GLU A 56 11.19 4.86 6.37
CA GLU A 56 11.70 3.58 5.85
C GLU A 56 10.67 2.46 5.98
N LEU A 57 9.91 2.43 7.08
CA LEU A 57 8.86 1.43 7.28
C LEU A 57 7.70 1.60 6.29
N ILE A 58 7.27 2.84 6.01
CA ILE A 58 6.24 3.11 5.01
C ILE A 58 6.74 2.78 3.59
N PHE A 59 7.98 3.13 3.25
CA PHE A 59 8.59 2.79 1.95
C PHE A 59 8.77 1.29 1.78
N SER A 60 9.24 0.58 2.81
CA SER A 60 9.36 -0.87 2.80
C SER A 60 8.01 -1.55 2.62
N MET A 61 6.97 -1.07 3.31
CA MET A 61 5.61 -1.59 3.12
C MET A 61 5.07 -1.34 1.71
N ALA A 62 5.42 -0.21 1.09
CA ALA A 62 5.04 0.09 -0.28
C ALA A 62 5.75 -0.86 -1.27
N ASP A 63 7.04 -1.13 -1.05
CA ASP A 63 7.81 -2.09 -1.84
C ASP A 63 7.25 -3.52 -1.71
N GLU A 64 6.92 -3.96 -0.48
CA GLU A 64 6.27 -5.25 -0.23
C GLU A 64 4.91 -5.38 -0.94
N LEU A 65 4.12 -4.30 -0.99
CA LEU A 65 2.84 -4.28 -1.70
C LEU A 65 3.05 -4.31 -3.21
N GLU A 66 4.01 -3.56 -3.75
CA GLU A 66 4.35 -3.58 -5.17
C GLU A 66 4.79 -4.97 -5.61
N GLU A 67 5.68 -5.62 -4.85
CA GLU A 67 6.12 -6.99 -5.11
C GLU A 67 4.94 -7.97 -5.07
N HIS A 68 4.03 -7.82 -4.11
CA HIS A 68 2.84 -8.66 -4.01
C HIS A 68 1.95 -8.51 -5.24
N LEU A 69 1.63 -7.28 -5.65
CA LEU A 69 0.83 -7.01 -6.85
C LEU A 69 1.53 -7.50 -8.12
N ARG A 70 2.84 -7.33 -8.22
CA ARG A 70 3.64 -7.83 -9.33
C ARG A 70 3.62 -9.35 -9.41
N THR A 71 3.76 -10.04 -8.28
CA THR A 71 3.69 -11.50 -8.18
C THR A 71 2.30 -12.01 -8.57
N MET A 72 1.23 -11.37 -8.10
CA MET A 72 -0.13 -11.76 -8.44
C MET A 72 -0.45 -11.51 -9.92
N ARG A 73 0.01 -10.37 -10.46
CA ARG A 73 -0.06 -10.07 -11.89
C ARG A 73 0.69 -11.09 -12.73
N ASP A 74 1.89 -11.50 -12.32
CA ASP A 74 2.68 -12.52 -13.02
C ASP A 74 1.96 -13.87 -13.06
N ARG A 75 1.34 -14.26 -11.93
CA ARG A 75 0.54 -15.49 -11.84
C ARG A 75 -0.74 -15.46 -12.67
N GLN A 76 -1.43 -14.32 -12.73
CA GLN A 76 -2.71 -14.19 -13.42
C GLN A 76 -2.56 -13.76 -14.89
N GLY A 77 -1.37 -13.30 -15.30
CA GLY A 77 -1.04 -12.82 -16.63
C GLY A 77 -1.57 -11.41 -16.94
N SER A 78 -2.72 -11.04 -16.38
CA SER A 78 -3.31 -9.70 -16.46
C SER A 78 -4.02 -9.37 -15.15
N ALA A 79 -4.03 -8.09 -14.77
CA ALA A 79 -4.71 -7.62 -13.57
C ALA A 79 -5.60 -6.42 -13.94
N SER A 80 -6.88 -6.49 -13.63
CA SER A 80 -7.78 -5.33 -13.73
C SER A 80 -7.68 -4.46 -12.48
N ILE A 81 -8.20 -3.23 -12.54
CA ILE A 81 -8.30 -2.35 -11.36
C ILE A 81 -9.07 -3.04 -10.22
N GLY A 82 -10.10 -3.84 -10.55
CA GLY A 82 -10.83 -4.67 -9.58
C GLY A 82 -9.95 -5.73 -8.92
N ASP A 83 -9.14 -6.45 -9.69
CA ASP A 83 -8.21 -7.47 -9.17
C ASP A 83 -7.15 -6.83 -8.28
N LEU A 84 -6.57 -5.70 -8.71
CA LEU A 84 -5.61 -4.94 -7.93
C LEU A 84 -6.22 -4.51 -6.59
N ARG A 85 -7.46 -4.02 -6.58
CA ARG A 85 -8.16 -3.67 -5.34
C ARG A 85 -8.33 -4.87 -4.41
N VAL A 86 -8.77 -6.02 -4.93
CA VAL A 86 -8.96 -7.24 -4.14
C VAL A 86 -7.62 -7.72 -3.55
N TRP A 87 -6.55 -7.70 -4.33
CA TRP A 87 -5.22 -8.12 -3.87
C TRP A 87 -4.62 -7.16 -2.86
N THR A 88 -4.72 -5.85 -3.10
CA THR A 88 -4.31 -4.83 -2.13
C THR A 88 -5.09 -5.00 -0.83
N ARG A 89 -6.41 -5.20 -0.92
CA ARG A 89 -7.25 -5.38 0.27
C ARG A 89 -6.87 -6.64 1.05
N ALA A 90 -6.74 -7.77 0.36
CA ALA A 90 -6.32 -9.03 0.97
C ALA A 90 -4.93 -8.91 1.63
N TRP A 91 -4.00 -8.18 1.02
CA TRP A 91 -2.70 -7.91 1.61
C TRP A 91 -2.81 -7.02 2.85
N ILE A 92 -3.62 -5.95 2.81
CA ILE A 92 -3.85 -5.07 3.97
C ILE A 92 -4.48 -5.85 5.14
N ASP A 93 -5.53 -6.64 4.88
CA ASP A 93 -6.20 -7.45 5.90
C ASP A 93 -5.22 -8.48 6.54
N ASP A 94 -4.40 -9.16 5.73
CA ASP A 94 -3.33 -10.06 6.23
C ASP A 94 -2.32 -9.32 7.10
N ARG A 95 -1.89 -8.12 6.71
CA ARG A 95 -0.94 -7.32 7.51
C ARG A 95 -1.57 -6.78 8.80
N GLN A 96 -2.83 -6.37 8.78
CA GLN A 96 -3.56 -5.98 9.99
C GLN A 96 -3.71 -7.15 10.95
N GLU A 97 -4.04 -8.34 10.45
CA GLU A 97 -4.14 -9.54 11.28
C GLU A 97 -2.77 -9.93 11.87
N LYS A 98 -1.71 -9.90 11.06
CA LYS A 98 -0.33 -10.15 11.53
C LYS A 98 0.13 -9.15 12.58
N LEU A 99 -0.27 -7.88 12.44
CA LEU A 99 -0.01 -6.83 13.42
C LEU A 99 -0.77 -7.10 14.72
N ALA A 100 -2.06 -7.43 14.62
CA ALA A 100 -2.92 -7.75 15.78
C ALA A 100 -2.49 -9.04 16.49
N ARG A 101 -1.91 -10.01 15.77
CA ARG A 101 -1.40 -11.28 16.30
C ARG A 101 -0.03 -11.16 16.95
N ASN A 102 0.73 -10.12 16.61
CA ASN A 102 2.02 -9.80 17.24
C ASN A 102 1.98 -8.48 18.03
N PRO A 103 1.17 -8.35 19.11
CA PRO A 103 1.27 -7.21 20.02
C PRO A 103 2.53 -7.28 20.90
N SER A 104 3.36 -8.33 20.75
CA SER A 104 4.28 -8.83 21.77
C SER A 104 5.76 -8.73 21.40
N GLN A 105 6.22 -7.58 20.89
CA GLN A 105 7.64 -7.22 20.98
C GLN A 105 7.85 -5.91 21.76
N GLY A 106 6.96 -5.66 22.74
CA GLY A 106 7.01 -4.48 23.62
C GLY A 106 6.77 -4.80 25.10
N GLY A 107 7.07 -6.01 25.57
CA GLY A 107 6.75 -6.37 26.96
C GLY A 107 7.40 -7.64 27.49
N ASN A 108 8.73 -7.66 27.60
CA ASN A 108 9.38 -8.53 28.60
C ASN A 108 10.49 -7.76 29.32
N ARG A 109 10.08 -6.97 30.31
CA ARG A 109 10.89 -6.62 31.48
C ARG A 109 10.15 -7.16 32.69
N GLY A 110 10.50 -8.37 33.09
CA GLY A 110 10.14 -8.99 34.37
C GLY A 110 11.40 -9.54 35.00
#